data_AF-A0AAQ4DT44-F1
#
_entry.id   AF-A0AAQ4DT44-F1
#
_cell.length_a   1.000
_cell.length_b   1.000
_cell.length_c   1.000
_cell.angle_alpha   90.00
_cell.angle_beta   90.00
_cell.angle_gamma   90.00
#
_symmetry.space_group_name_H-M   'P 1'
#
loop_
_entity.id
_entity.type
_entity.pdbx_description
1 polymer ?
#
loop_
_entity_poly.entity_id
_entity_poly.type
_entity_poly.pdbx_seq_one_letter_code
_entity_poly.pdbx_strand_id
1 'polypeptide(L)' 'MIICDADMKILAVDPRCPGSCHDAFSWRYSRLRRKVEHGLLEDGEFLLGDSGYPLEP' A
#
# COMPACT_ATOMS: atom_id res chain seq x y z
N MET A 1 -7.11 2.81 3.53
CA MET A 1 -5.80 2.10 3.56
C MET A 1 -4.78 2.96 4.31
N ILE A 2 -3.97 2.36 5.17
CA ILE A 2 -2.91 3.02 5.93
C ILE A 2 -1.62 2.21 5.69
N ILE A 3 -0.49 2.90 5.51
CA ILE A 3 0.83 2.27 5.41
C ILE A 3 1.72 2.83 6.51
N CYS A 4 2.49 1.95 7.14
CA CYS A 4 3.45 2.31 8.17
C CYS A 4 4.80 1.65 7.94
N ASP A 5 5.84 2.20 8.58
CA ASP A 5 7.14 1.54 8.68
C ASP A 5 7.13 0.41 9.74
N ALA A 6 8.28 -0.23 9.94
CA ALA A 6 8.46 -1.28 10.94
C ALA A 6 8.33 -0.79 12.40
N ASP A 7 8.46 0.52 12.64
CA ASP A 7 8.25 1.15 13.96
C ASP A 7 6.80 1.62 14.17
N MET A 8 5.87 1.19 13.30
CA MET A 8 4.45 1.59 13.31
C MET A 8 4.23 3.09 13.10
N LYS A 9 5.19 3.82 12.49
CA LYS A 9 4.97 5.21 12.10
C LYS A 9 4.15 5.25 10.82
N ILE A 10 3.04 5.99 10.85
CA ILE A 10 2.18 6.15 9.67
C ILE A 10 2.93 6.97 8.61
N LEU A 11 3.15 6.36 7.45
CA LEU A 11 3.82 6.98 6.29
C LEU A 11 2.80 7.54 5.30
N ALA A 12 1.64 6.90 5.18
CA ALA A 12 0.60 7.30 4.25
C ALA A 12 -0.79 6.90 4.71
N VAL A 13 -1.77 7.74 4.37
CA VAL A 13 -3.20 7.49 4.58
C VAL A 13 -3.94 7.75 3.27
N ASP A 14 -4.69 6.76 2.81
CA ASP A 14 -5.60 6.87 1.67
C ASP A 14 -7.05 6.58 2.11
N PRO A 15 -7.86 7.63 2.31
CA PRO A 15 -9.24 7.50 2.81
C PRO A 15 -10.29 7.35 1.71
N ARG A 16 -9.90 7.21 0.43
CA ARG A 16 -10.84 7.27 -0.70
C ARG A 16 -11.77 6.07 -0.83
N CYS A 17 -11.42 4.95 -0.22
CA CYS A 17 -12.20 3.72 -0.25
C CYS A 17 -12.87 3.48 1.12
N PRO A 18 -14.21 3.37 1.18
CA PRO A 18 -14.91 2.99 2.41
C PRO A 18 -14.57 1.54 2.81
N GLY A 19 -14.86 1.18 4.06
CA GLY A 19 -14.56 -0.16 4.59
C GLY A 19 -15.28 -1.33 3.92
N SER A 20 -16.25 -1.06 3.03
CA SER A 20 -16.91 -2.07 2.20
C SER A 20 -16.13 -2.41 0.91
N CYS A 21 -15.06 -1.67 0.59
CA CYS A 21 -14.23 -1.94 -0.57
C CYS A 21 -13.23 -3.05 -0.29
N HIS A 22 -12.99 -3.90 -1.27
CA HIS A 22 -11.90 -4.88 -1.21
C HIS A 22 -10.53 -4.18 -1.16
N ASP A 23 -9.63 -4.72 -0.35
CA ASP A 23 -8.27 -4.18 -0.20
C ASP A 23 -7.50 -4.14 -1.52
N ALA A 24 -7.58 -5.19 -2.33
CA ALA A 24 -7.05 -5.21 -3.69
C ALA A 24 -7.57 -4.06 -4.57
N PHE A 25 -8.84 -3.67 -4.43
CA PHE A 25 -9.39 -2.53 -5.16
C PHE A 25 -8.79 -1.22 -4.64
N SER A 26 -8.76 -1.04 -3.32
CA SER A 26 -8.18 0.14 -2.67
C SER A 26 -6.71 0.33 -3.07
N TRP A 27 -5.93 -0.75 -3.11
CA TRP A 27 -4.54 -0.77 -3.55
C TRP A 27 -4.38 -0.44 -5.03
N ARG A 28 -5.13 -1.13 -5.91
CA ARG A 28 -5.07 -0.95 -7.36
C ARG A 28 -5.29 0.49 -7.82
N TYR A 29 -6.19 1.21 -7.13
CA TYR A 29 -6.50 2.61 -7.44
C TYR A 29 -5.78 3.61 -6.52
N SER A 30 -4.88 3.12 -5.65
CA SER A 30 -4.06 3.98 -4.81
C SER A 30 -3.05 4.76 -5.66
N ARG A 31 -2.83 6.04 -5.34
CA ARG A 31 -1.71 6.79 -5.93
C ARG A 31 -0.36 6.22 -5.46
N LEU A 32 -0.36 5.55 -4.31
CA LEU A 32 0.83 5.01 -3.67
C LEU A 32 1.37 3.80 -4.42
N ARG A 33 0.51 2.89 -4.90
CA ARG A 33 0.90 1.79 -5.80
C ARG A 33 1.71 2.29 -6.99
N ARG A 34 1.24 3.35 -7.66
CA ARG A 34 1.97 3.96 -8.78
C ARG A 34 3.33 4.53 -8.38
N LYS A 35 3.47 5.05 -7.16
CA LYS A 35 4.77 5.53 -6.67
C LYS A 35 5.71 4.37 -6.39
N VAL A 36 5.20 3.30 -5.77
CA VAL A 36 5.95 2.05 -5.54
C VAL A 36 6.44 1.47 -6.87
N GLU A 37 5.56 1.33 -7.86
CA GLU A 37 5.92 0.91 -9.24
C GLU A 37 6.97 1.82 -9.91
N HIS A 38 7.08 3.08 -9.49
CA HIS A 38 8.04 4.05 -10.02
C HIS A 38 9.32 4.18 -9.17
N GLY A 39 9.59 3.23 -8.28
CA GLY A 39 10.81 3.19 -7.47
C GLY A 39 10.74 4.05 -6.21
N LEU A 40 9.58 4.11 -5.56
CA LEU A 40 9.48 4.71 -4.22
C LEU A 40 10.23 3.88 -3.17
N LEU A 41 10.27 2.55 -3.34
CA LEU A 41 10.98 1.65 -2.44
C LEU A 41 12.46 1.61 -2.83
N GLU A 42 13.34 1.76 -1.83
CA GLU A 42 14.77 1.61 -1.99
C GLU A 42 15.19 0.12 -1.97
N ASP A 43 16.44 -0.15 -2.35
CA ASP A 43 17.00 -1.51 -2.34
C ASP A 43 16.93 -2.10 -0.93
N GLY A 44 16.20 -3.22 -0.80
CA GLY A 44 16.00 -3.91 0.48
C GLY A 44 14.77 -3.46 1.26
N GLU A 45 13.99 -2.51 0.75
CA GLU A 45 12.67 -2.18 1.29
C GLU A 45 11.59 -3.06 0.65
N PHE A 46 10.64 -3.52 1.46
CA PHE A 46 9.55 -4.39 1.02
C PHE A 46 8.23 -3.84 1.53
N LEU A 47 7.23 -3.81 0.65
CA LEU A 47 5.87 -3.52 1.06
C LEU A 47 5.15 -4.83 1.41
N LEU A 48 4.71 -4.94 2.67
CA LEU A 48 3.99 -6.09 3.17
C LEU A 48 2.50 -5.78 3.26
N GLY A 49 1.67 -6.67 2.70
CA GLY A 49 0.22 -6.65 2.80
C GLY A 49 -0.31 -7.99 3.30
N ASP A 50 -1.57 -8.01 3.76
CA ASP A 50 -2.26 -9.26 4.06
C ASP A 50 -2.73 -9.98 2.77
N SER A 51 -3.44 -11.10 2.93
CA SER A 51 -3.95 -11.89 1.80
C SER A 51 -5.01 -11.19 0.94
N GLY A 52 -5.52 -10.04 1.37
CA GLY A 52 -6.44 -9.19 0.61
C GLY A 52 -5.73 -8.33 -0.43
N TYR A 53 -4.40 -8.18 -0.35
CA TYR A 53 -3.58 -7.47 -1.32
C TYR A 53 -2.95 -8.45 -2.33
N PRO A 54 -2.86 -8.08 -3.62
CA PRO A 54 -2.19 -8.91 -4.61
C PRO A 54 -0.68 -8.98 -4.36
N LEU A 55 -0.05 -10.09 -4.76
CA LEU A 55 1.40 -10.18 -4.86
C LEU A 55 1.87 -9.35 -6.06
N GLU A 56 2.61 -8.28 -5.80
CA GLU A 56 3.19 -7.40 -6.81
C GLU A 56 4.70 -7.24 -6.55
N PRO A 57 5.52 -7.08 -7.61
CA PRO A 57 6.97 -6.91 -7.51
C PRO A 57 7.38 -5.59 -6.86
#